data_AF-A0A8S9V5X0-F1
#
_entry.id   AF-A0A8S9V5X0-F1
#
_cell.length_a   1.000
_cell.length_b   1.000
_cell.length_c   1.000
_cell.angle_alpha   90.00
_cell.angle_beta   90.00
_cell.angle_gamma   90.00
#
_symmetry.space_group_name_H-M   'P 1'
#
loop_
_entity.id
_entity.type
_entity.pdbx_description
1 polymer ?
#
loop_
_entity_poly.entity_id
_entity_poly.type
_entity_poly.pdbx_seq_one_letter_code
_entity_poly.pdbx_strand_id
1 'polypeptide(L)'
;MQVETGIEDQINKLKAEIKDLERKSTDTVLPPSTPTNWALASEYFRLLNCYVSSPGTLYKMASKFLHGTMAANVIDGATYGPEAQLDNWRFFAYYFDDVVWNSRA
;
A
#
# COMPACT_ATOMS: atom_id res chain seq x y z
N MET A 1 3.23 -21.81 34.62
CA MET A 1 3.97 -20.83 35.44
C MET A 1 5.25 -20.29 34.79
N GLN A 2 6.38 -21.02 34.67
CA GLN A 2 7.61 -20.42 34.06
C GLN A 2 7.49 -20.09 32.56
N VAL A 3 6.71 -20.86 31.80
CA VAL A 3 6.48 -20.61 30.36
C VAL A 3 5.56 -19.40 30.15
N GLU A 4 4.54 -19.21 31.00
CA GLU A 4 3.65 -18.04 30.96
C GLU A 4 4.40 -16.75 31.28
N THR A 5 5.26 -16.75 32.29
CA THR A 5 6.09 -15.58 32.63
C THR A 5 7.05 -15.22 31.50
N GLY A 6 7.64 -16.21 30.82
CA GLY A 6 8.51 -15.96 29.67
C GLY A 6 7.79 -15.37 28.45
N ILE A 7 6.53 -15.76 28.23
CA ILE A 7 5.70 -15.19 27.15
C ILE A 7 5.32 -13.75 27.49
N GLU A 8 4.90 -13.49 28.74
CA GLU A 8 4.54 -12.15 29.18
C GLU A 8 5.72 -11.18 29.09
N ASP A 9 6.92 -11.64 29.46
CA ASP A 9 8.16 -10.86 29.32
C ASP A 9 8.48 -10.54 27.86
N GLN A 10 8.29 -11.50 26.93
CA GLN A 10 8.49 -11.29 25.50
C GLN A 10 7.46 -10.32 24.91
N ILE A 11 6.20 -10.40 25.34
CA ILE A 11 5.14 -9.47 24.93
C ILE A 11 5.49 -8.05 25.40
N ASN A 12 5.91 -7.90 26.65
CA ASN A 12 6.27 -6.59 27.20
C ASN A 12 7.52 -6.00 26.52
N LYS A 13 8.50 -6.85 26.18
CA LYS A 13 9.65 -6.45 25.37
C LYS A 13 9.24 -5.96 23.98
N LEU A 14 8.41 -6.71 23.26
CA LEU A 14 7.93 -6.32 21.93
C LEU A 14 7.15 -5.01 21.97
N LYS A 15 6.27 -4.82 22.97
CA LYS A 15 5.55 -3.56 23.17
C LYS A 15 6.50 -2.37 23.38
N ALA A 16 7.56 -2.55 24.15
CA ALA A 16 8.56 -1.52 24.39
C ALA A 16 9.34 -1.18 23.10
N GLU A 17 9.72 -2.19 22.31
CA GLU A 17 10.41 -2.00 21.03
C GLU A 17 9.54 -1.28 20.00
N ILE A 18 8.26 -1.65 19.89
CA ILE A 18 7.29 -0.96 19.02
C ILE A 18 7.21 0.53 19.39
N LYS A 19 7.05 0.83 20.68
CA LYS A 19 6.96 2.21 21.17
C LYS A 19 8.24 3.03 20.90
N ASP A 20 9.41 2.40 21.01
CA ASP A 20 10.70 3.03 20.68
C ASP A 20 10.81 3.35 19.18
N LEU A 21 10.38 2.42 18.32
CA LEU A 21 10.36 2.59 16.88
C LEU A 21 9.34 3.66 16.43
N GLU A 22 8.15 3.67 17.01
CA GLU A 22 7.13 4.71 16.76
C GLU A 22 7.69 6.10 17.09
N ARG A 23 8.34 6.26 18.24
CA ARG A 23 8.98 7.53 18.61
C ARG A 23 10.03 7.96 17.58
N LYS A 24 10.90 7.04 17.14
CA LYS A 24 11.92 7.32 16.12
C LYS A 24 11.32 7.68 14.76
N SER A 25 10.12 7.18 14.44
CA SER A 25 9.42 7.54 13.20
C SER A 25 8.87 8.97 13.22
N THR A 26 8.53 9.50 14.40
CA THR A 26 8.08 10.88 14.60
C THR A 26 9.21 11.90 14.74
N ASP A 27 10.43 11.47 15.06
CA ASP A 27 11.60 12.33 14.97
C ASP A 27 11.82 12.65 13.49
N THR A 28 11.70 13.94 13.14
CA THR A 28 11.64 14.48 11.78
C THR A 28 12.88 14.12 10.95
N VAL A 29 12.91 12.90 10.43
CA VAL A 29 13.82 12.50 9.36
C VAL A 29 13.24 13.08 8.07
N LEU A 30 14.06 13.86 7.35
CA LEU A 30 13.67 14.37 6.03
C LEU A 30 13.14 13.19 5.20
N PRO A 31 11.90 13.27 4.67
CA PRO A 31 11.37 12.18 3.86
C PRO A 31 12.35 11.91 2.71
N PRO A 32 12.63 10.63 2.41
CA PRO A 32 13.49 10.27 1.29
C PRO A 32 13.06 11.01 0.03
N SER A 33 14.01 11.66 -0.64
CA SER A 33 13.75 12.37 -1.91
C SER A 33 13.23 11.44 -3.00
N THR A 34 13.56 10.15 -2.91
CA THR A 34 13.02 9.08 -3.72
C THR A 34 11.95 8.33 -2.90
N PRO A 35 10.72 8.13 -3.43
CA PRO A 35 9.71 7.33 -2.76
C PRO A 35 10.26 5.94 -2.42
N THR A 36 10.07 5.50 -1.18
CA THR A 36 10.36 4.11 -0.81
C THR A 36 9.36 3.19 -1.51
N ASN A 37 9.70 1.91 -1.66
CA ASN A 37 8.77 0.92 -2.21
C ASN A 37 7.45 0.87 -1.40
N TRP A 38 7.50 1.09 -0.10
CA TRP A 38 6.33 1.15 0.78
C TRP A 38 5.47 2.39 0.56
N ALA A 39 6.09 3.56 0.36
CA ALA A 39 5.37 4.77 -0.01
C ALA A 39 4.67 4.58 -1.37
N LEU A 40 5.35 3.94 -2.33
CA LEU A 40 4.81 3.65 -3.64
C LEU A 40 3.64 2.66 -3.59
N ALA A 41 3.77 1.58 -2.82
CA ALA A 41 2.71 0.61 -2.60
C ALA A 41 1.49 1.23 -1.89
N SER A 42 1.73 2.08 -0.88
CA SER A 42 0.66 2.77 -0.17
C SER A 42 -0.12 3.71 -1.10
N GLU A 43 0.60 4.49 -1.92
CA GLU A 43 -0.02 5.36 -2.92
C GLU A 43 -0.77 4.56 -3.99
N TYR A 44 -0.23 3.41 -4.42
CA TYR A 44 -0.93 2.51 -5.34
C TYR A 44 -2.31 2.10 -4.81
N PHE A 45 -2.39 1.59 -3.57
CA PHE A 45 -3.67 1.17 -2.97
C PHE A 45 -4.60 2.37 -2.72
N ARG A 46 -4.05 3.51 -2.30
CA ARG A 46 -4.83 4.74 -2.11
C ARG A 46 -5.47 5.19 -3.42
N LEU A 47 -4.69 5.24 -4.51
CA LEU A 47 -5.21 5.62 -5.83
C LEU A 47 -6.22 4.61 -6.37
N LEU A 48 -5.99 3.31 -6.19
CA LEU A 48 -6.94 2.26 -6.58
C LEU A 48 -8.29 2.48 -5.89
N ASN A 49 -8.29 2.70 -4.57
CA ASN A 49 -9.53 2.91 -3.82
C ASN A 49 -10.29 4.14 -4.32
N CYS A 50 -9.59 5.26 -4.53
CA CYS A 50 -10.20 6.45 -5.11
C CYS A 50 -10.72 6.18 -6.53
N TYR A 51 -9.95 5.44 -7.34
CA TYR A 51 -10.30 5.10 -8.71
C TYR A 51 -11.58 4.28 -8.79
N VAL A 52 -11.74 3.28 -7.93
CA VAL A 52 -12.96 2.45 -7.86
C VAL A 52 -14.21 3.31 -7.67
N SER A 53 -14.18 4.32 -6.81
CA SER A 53 -15.32 5.22 -6.59
C SER A 53 -15.57 6.22 -7.73
N SER A 54 -14.60 6.45 -8.63
CA SER A 54 -14.70 7.48 -9.69
C SER A 54 -13.81 7.19 -10.91
N PRO A 55 -14.01 6.06 -11.62
CA PRO A 55 -13.05 5.54 -12.61
C PRO A 55 -12.93 6.44 -13.84
N GLY A 56 -14.03 7.06 -14.29
CA GLY A 56 -14.02 7.99 -15.42
C GLY A 56 -13.22 9.28 -15.13
N THR A 57 -13.42 9.85 -13.95
CA THR A 57 -12.75 11.09 -13.53
C THR A 57 -11.26 10.88 -13.29
N LEU A 58 -10.88 9.73 -12.72
CA LEU A 58 -9.51 9.46 -12.28
C LEU A 58 -8.65 8.70 -13.30
N TYR A 59 -9.21 8.30 -14.45
CA TYR A 59 -8.48 7.57 -15.50
C TYR A 59 -7.13 8.18 -15.88
N LYS A 60 -7.11 9.48 -16.20
CA LYS A 60 -5.87 10.15 -16.62
C LYS A 60 -4.81 10.16 -15.52
N MET A 61 -5.23 10.30 -14.27
CA MET A 61 -4.34 10.29 -13.11
C MET A 61 -3.79 8.88 -12.86
N ALA A 62 -4.65 7.88 -12.87
CA ALA A 62 -4.27 6.48 -12.70
C ALA A 62 -3.31 6.02 -13.81
N SER A 63 -3.65 6.29 -15.08
CA SER A 63 -2.79 5.97 -16.22
C SER A 63 -1.40 6.61 -16.08
N LYS A 64 -1.33 7.92 -15.76
CA LYS A 64 -0.05 8.61 -15.55
C LYS A 64 0.76 8.00 -14.40
N PHE A 65 0.09 7.68 -13.28
CA PHE A 65 0.74 7.07 -12.13
C PHE A 65 1.33 5.70 -12.48
N LEU A 66 0.55 4.81 -13.08
CA LEU A 66 1.01 3.46 -13.42
C LEU A 66 2.16 3.48 -14.42
N HIS A 67 2.09 4.32 -15.47
CA HIS A 67 3.19 4.47 -16.42
C HIS A 67 4.47 5.09 -15.81
N GLY A 68 4.31 5.98 -14.82
CA GLY A 68 5.46 6.61 -14.16
C GLY A 68 6.13 5.74 -13.10
N THR A 69 5.45 4.71 -12.62
CA THR A 69 5.86 3.95 -11.42
C THR A 69 6.11 2.47 -11.68
N MET A 70 5.50 1.89 -12.72
CA MET A 70 5.64 0.49 -13.07
C MET A 70 6.61 0.29 -14.23
N ALA A 71 7.30 -0.86 -14.22
CA ALA A 71 8.06 -1.30 -15.37
C ALA A 71 7.13 -1.64 -16.54
N ALA A 72 7.58 -1.40 -17.78
CA ALA A 72 6.80 -1.67 -18.98
C ALA A 72 6.38 -3.15 -19.14
N ASN A 73 7.08 -4.07 -18.48
CA ASN A 73 6.85 -5.51 -18.51
C ASN A 73 6.33 -6.06 -17.16
N VAL A 74 5.76 -5.23 -16.29
CA VAL A 74 5.11 -5.70 -15.06
C VAL A 74 4.07 -6.76 -15.42
N ILE A 75 4.06 -7.90 -14.72
CA ILE A 75 3.16 -9.03 -15.04
C ILE A 75 1.89 -8.91 -14.18
N ASP A 76 0.72 -8.97 -14.82
CA ASP A 76 -0.58 -9.14 -14.18
C ASP A 76 -1.25 -10.40 -14.76
N GLY A 77 -1.06 -11.52 -14.08
CA GLY A 77 -1.52 -12.84 -14.52
C GLY A 77 -0.96 -13.23 -15.88
N ALA A 78 -1.83 -13.34 -16.90
CA ALA A 78 -1.46 -13.68 -18.27
C ALA A 78 -1.14 -12.44 -19.15
N THR A 79 -1.35 -11.24 -18.62
CA THR A 79 -1.13 -9.96 -19.30
C THR A 79 0.03 -9.20 -18.67
N TYR A 80 0.52 -8.16 -19.35
CA TYR A 80 1.63 -7.36 -18.83
C TYR A 80 1.49 -5.88 -19.18
N GLY A 81 2.17 -5.06 -18.39
CA GLY A 81 2.32 -3.63 -18.57
C GLY A 81 1.33 -2.79 -17.77
N PRO A 82 1.58 -1.47 -17.68
CA PRO A 82 0.70 -0.54 -16.97
C PRO A 82 -0.75 -0.53 -17.46
N GLU A 83 -0.97 -0.78 -18.76
CA GLU A 83 -2.32 -0.83 -19.35
C GLU A 83 -3.10 -2.05 -18.88
N ALA A 84 -2.46 -3.22 -18.76
CA ALA A 84 -3.10 -4.41 -18.20
C ALA A 84 -3.55 -4.17 -16.75
N GLN A 85 -2.70 -3.48 -15.97
CA GLN A 85 -3.04 -3.11 -14.60
C GLN A 85 -4.22 -2.11 -14.54
N LEU A 86 -4.28 -1.17 -15.50
CA LEU A 86 -5.37 -0.21 -15.59
C LEU A 86 -6.70 -0.87 -15.98
N ASP A 87 -6.68 -1.85 -16.88
CA ASP A 87 -7.86 -2.65 -17.20
C ASP A 87 -8.31 -3.49 -16.00
N ASN A 88 -7.37 -4.04 -15.22
CA ASN A 88 -7.69 -4.69 -13.96
C ASN A 88 -8.39 -3.73 -12.97
N TRP A 89 -7.89 -2.49 -12.82
CA TRP A 89 -8.56 -1.47 -12.01
C TRP A 89 -9.97 -1.15 -12.50
N ARG A 90 -10.19 -1.14 -13.83
CA ARG A 90 -11.53 -0.96 -14.43
C ARG A 90 -12.45 -2.14 -14.09
N PHE A 91 -11.94 -3.36 -14.10
CA PHE A 91 -12.71 -4.52 -13.65
C PHE A 91 -13.06 -4.41 -12.17
N PHE A 92 -12.12 -4.00 -11.31
CA PHE A 92 -12.41 -3.75 -9.90
C PHE A 92 -13.53 -2.72 -9.72
N ALA A 93 -13.46 -1.59 -10.43
CA ALA A 93 -14.49 -0.55 -10.36
C ALA A 93 -15.85 -0.99 -10.94
N TYR A 94 -15.86 -1.93 -11.88
CA TYR A 94 -17.09 -2.44 -12.50
C TYR A 94 -17.78 -3.51 -11.64
N TYR A 95 -17.01 -4.37 -10.98
CA TYR A 95 -17.54 -5.51 -10.23
C TYR A 95 -17.69 -5.26 -8.72
N PHE A 96 -17.02 -4.26 -8.17
CA PHE A 96 -17.06 -3.97 -6.75
C PHE A 96 -17.44 -2.52 -6.48
N ASP A 97 -18.51 -2.32 -5.72
CA ASP A 97 -18.86 -1.02 -5.13
C ASP A 97 -17.95 -0.76 -3.90
N ASP A 98 -17.36 0.44 -3.82
CA ASP A 98 -16.53 0.97 -2.73
C ASP A 98 -15.77 -0.08 -1.90
N VAL A 99 -14.68 -0.61 -2.47
CA VAL A 99 -13.82 -1.57 -1.75
C VAL A 99 -13.03 -0.85 -0.65
N VAL A 100 -13.42 -1.07 0.61
CA VAL A 100 -12.66 -0.60 1.78
C VAL A 100 -11.49 -1.56 2.04
N TRP A 101 -10.31 -1.25 1.48
CA TRP A 101 -9.08 -1.94 1.85
C TRP A 101 -8.55 -1.37 3.16
N ASN A 102 -8.72 -2.10 4.26
CA ASN A 102 -8.19 -1.70 5.55
C ASN A 102 -6.68 -1.99 5.62
N SER A 103 -5.85 -0.99 5.30
CA SER A 103 -4.38 -1.10 5.37
C SER A 103 -3.81 -0.83 6.76
N ARG A 104 -4.61 -0.95 7.83
CA ARG A 104 -4.12 -0.94 9.21
C ARG A 104 -4.00 -2.37 9.72
N ALA A 105 -2.82 -2.94 9.54
CA ALA A 105 -2.29 -4.05 10.32
C ALA A 105 -0.88 -3.66 10.77
#